data_AF-A0A7Z9WGK1-F1
#
_entry.id   AF-A0A7Z9WGK1-F1
#
_cell.length_a   1.000
_cell.length_b   1.000
_cell.length_c   1.000
_cell.angle_alpha   90.00
_cell.angle_beta   90.00
_cell.angle_gamma   90.00
#
_symmetry.space_group_name_H-M   'P 1'
#
loop_
_entity.id
_entity.type
_entity.pdbx_description
1 polymer ?
#
loop_
_entity_poly.entity_id
_entity_poly.type
_entity_poly.pdbx_seq_one_letter_code
_entity_poly.pdbx_strand_id
1 'polypeptide(L)'
;MAESKVDGTLFVDNQYLKRFGGDIYSAYDKINNMTAERLLFLIESLDSEMLAVTDLGDFKTVMSGGLSIGTMGFYKADKNTSVKSAIQGCLKPSGLLFPANVHEEAARAMIIIQGSKEYLNVEDITKEVEKLSADIGQVFKGIVIKRGTPKVLSVFTLESVPELEKLYSIAAAAIQSEKEKRERAKKKLNDAFSLIEGLEPAY
;
A
#
# COMPACT_ATOMS: atom_id res chain seq x y z
N MET A 1 5.84 9.83 -27.85
CA MET A 1 6.14 8.86 -26.76
C MET A 1 4.81 8.45 -26.19
N ALA A 2 4.43 7.18 -26.28
CA ALA A 2 3.24 6.70 -25.60
C ALA A 2 3.53 6.76 -24.09
N GLU A 3 2.84 7.61 -23.34
CA GLU A 3 2.74 7.46 -21.90
C GLU A 3 2.16 6.05 -21.67
N SER A 4 2.98 5.12 -21.18
CA SER A 4 2.48 3.82 -20.76
C SER A 4 1.56 4.07 -19.57
N LYS A 5 0.26 4.07 -19.80
CA LYS A 5 -0.74 4.17 -18.74
C LYS A 5 -0.46 3.03 -17.77
N VAL A 6 -0.08 3.37 -16.54
CA VAL A 6 0.22 2.39 -15.52
C VAL A 6 -1.10 1.74 -15.09
N ASP A 7 -1.17 0.41 -15.13
CA ASP A 7 -2.32 -0.38 -14.69
C ASP A 7 -2.39 -0.42 -13.15
N GLY A 8 -2.43 0.75 -12.50
CA GLY A 8 -2.49 0.96 -11.05
C GLY A 8 -1.14 1.01 -10.33
N THR A 9 -1.11 1.66 -9.16
CA THR A 9 0.11 1.85 -8.35
C THR A 9 -0.03 1.20 -6.98
N LEU A 10 0.91 0.35 -6.59
CA LEU A 10 0.96 -0.26 -5.25
C LEU A 10 1.88 0.54 -4.33
N PHE A 11 1.34 0.98 -3.20
CA PHE A 11 2.05 1.78 -2.20
C PHE A 11 2.66 0.91 -1.10
N VAL A 12 3.86 1.33 -0.72
CA VAL A 12 4.63 0.82 0.42
C VAL A 12 5.05 2.02 1.24
N ASP A 13 4.50 2.15 2.45
CA ASP A 13 4.81 3.27 3.33
C ASP A 13 5.93 2.88 4.32
N ASN A 14 7.13 3.41 4.06
CA ASN A 14 8.28 3.22 4.93
C ASN A 14 8.05 3.76 6.34
N GLN A 15 7.35 4.89 6.49
CA GLN A 15 7.08 5.50 7.79
C GLN A 15 6.13 4.63 8.62
N TYR A 16 5.15 4.03 7.95
CA TYR A 16 4.25 3.07 8.55
C TYR A 16 4.98 1.78 8.99
N LEU A 17 5.78 1.21 8.09
CA LEU A 17 6.46 -0.07 8.31
C LEU A 17 7.70 0.04 9.22
N LYS A 18 8.27 1.23 9.39
CA LYS A 18 9.40 1.49 10.29
C LYS A 18 9.11 1.07 11.73
N ARG A 19 7.84 1.04 12.15
CA ARG A 19 7.40 0.55 13.48
C ARG A 19 7.83 -0.88 13.78
N PHE A 20 8.22 -1.65 12.77
CA PHE A 20 8.63 -3.04 12.90
C PHE A 20 10.16 -3.25 12.89
N GLY A 21 10.96 -2.18 12.83
CA GLY A 21 12.42 -2.24 12.73
C GLY A 21 13.17 -1.50 13.85
N GLY A 22 14.46 -1.80 13.98
CA GLY A 22 15.40 -1.09 14.87
C GLY A 22 16.11 0.05 14.13
N ASP A 23 17.39 -0.16 13.81
CA ASP A 23 18.15 0.78 12.98
C ASP A 23 17.62 0.87 11.53
N ILE A 24 18.09 1.88 10.79
CA ILE A 24 17.63 2.17 9.42
C ILE A 24 17.92 0.99 8.48
N TYR A 25 19.09 0.35 8.62
CA TYR A 25 19.50 -0.77 7.77
C TYR A 25 18.55 -1.96 7.95
N SER A 26 18.32 -2.36 9.20
CA SER A 26 17.41 -3.45 9.57
C SER A 26 15.96 -3.15 9.19
N ALA A 27 15.55 -1.87 9.28
CA ALA A 27 14.23 -1.44 8.85
C ALA A 27 14.05 -1.63 7.34
N TYR A 28 15.02 -1.20 6.52
CA TYR A 28 14.97 -1.41 5.07
C TYR A 28 15.02 -2.88 4.69
N ASP A 29 15.90 -3.68 5.29
CA ASP A 29 15.95 -5.12 5.03
C ASP A 29 14.59 -5.77 5.29
N LYS A 30 13.93 -5.40 6.39
CA LYS A 30 12.60 -5.93 6.72
C LYS A 30 11.53 -5.47 5.71
N ILE A 31 11.48 -4.19 5.36
CA ILE A 31 10.52 -3.64 4.40
C ILE A 31 10.71 -4.27 3.01
N ASN A 32 11.97 -4.40 2.58
CA ASN A 32 12.32 -4.98 1.29
C ASN A 32 11.93 -6.46 1.24
N ASN A 33 12.23 -7.22 2.30
CA ASN A 33 11.83 -8.63 2.39
C ASN A 33 10.30 -8.79 2.40
N MET A 34 9.58 -7.95 3.16
CA MET A 34 8.10 -7.96 3.18
C MET A 34 7.51 -7.66 1.80
N THR A 35 8.06 -6.67 1.11
CA THR A 35 7.61 -6.28 -0.24
C THR A 35 7.92 -7.38 -1.25
N ALA A 36 9.15 -7.91 -1.24
CA ALA A 36 9.58 -8.98 -2.14
C ALA A 36 8.74 -10.26 -1.95
N GLU A 37 8.46 -10.65 -0.70
CA GLU A 37 7.63 -11.83 -0.40
C GLU A 37 6.23 -11.71 -1.01
N ARG A 38 5.61 -10.53 -0.92
CA ARG A 38 4.29 -10.24 -1.50
C ARG A 38 4.31 -10.25 -3.02
N LEU A 39 5.31 -9.63 -3.64
CA LEU A 39 5.46 -9.61 -5.09
C LEU A 39 5.73 -11.01 -5.67
N LEU A 40 6.61 -11.78 -5.04
CA LEU A 40 6.89 -13.16 -5.46
C LEU A 40 5.66 -14.04 -5.34
N PHE A 41 4.89 -13.90 -4.26
CA PHE A 41 3.64 -14.62 -4.10
C PHE A 41 2.59 -14.17 -5.13
N LEU A 42 2.48 -12.88 -5.42
CA LEU A 42 1.58 -12.39 -6.47
C LEU A 42 1.91 -13.01 -7.83
N ILE A 43 3.19 -12.97 -8.23
CA ILE A 43 3.67 -13.54 -9.50
C ILE A 43 3.42 -15.04 -9.54
N GLU A 44 3.81 -15.77 -8.49
CA GLU A 44 3.57 -17.21 -8.37
C GLU A 44 2.09 -17.56 -8.54
N SER A 45 1.22 -16.73 -7.98
CA SER A 45 -0.22 -16.96 -8.05
C SER A 45 -0.73 -16.73 -9.47
N LEU A 46 -0.40 -15.61 -10.09
CA LEU A 46 -0.84 -15.27 -11.45
C LEU A 46 -0.38 -16.26 -12.52
N ASP A 47 0.72 -17.00 -12.25
CA ASP A 47 1.27 -18.05 -13.13
C ASP A 47 0.72 -19.46 -12.82
N SER A 48 0.01 -19.65 -11.71
CA SER A 48 -0.48 -20.96 -11.28
C SER A 48 -1.84 -21.33 -11.86
N GLU A 49 -2.07 -22.62 -12.13
CA GLU A 49 -3.42 -23.17 -12.37
C GLU A 49 -4.26 -23.04 -11.08
N MET A 50 -5.14 -22.04 -11.03
CA MET A 50 -5.99 -21.78 -9.87
C MET A 50 -7.30 -22.58 -9.92
N LEU A 51 -7.75 -23.10 -8.76
CA LEU A 51 -9.04 -23.81 -8.65
C LEU A 51 -10.25 -22.86 -8.64
N ALA A 52 -10.07 -21.63 -8.17
CA ALA A 52 -11.02 -20.54 -8.33
C ALA A 52 -10.37 -19.54 -9.26
N VAL A 53 -11.01 -19.30 -10.41
CA VAL A 53 -10.48 -18.53 -11.54
C VAL A 53 -10.31 -17.07 -11.11
N THR A 54 -9.09 -16.67 -10.79
CA THR A 54 -8.65 -15.28 -10.91
C THR A 54 -7.52 -15.24 -11.90
N ASP A 55 -7.75 -14.57 -13.03
CA ASP A 55 -6.76 -14.41 -14.09
C ASP A 55 -6.11 -13.01 -14.03
N LEU A 56 -5.22 -12.74 -14.98
CA LEU A 56 -4.62 -11.41 -15.14
C LEU A 56 -5.67 -10.31 -15.42
N GLY A 57 -6.83 -10.68 -16.00
CA GLY A 57 -7.94 -9.77 -16.24
C GLY A 57 -8.58 -9.30 -14.94
N ASP A 58 -8.79 -10.22 -14.00
CA ASP A 58 -9.30 -9.89 -12.66
C ASP A 58 -8.31 -9.02 -11.88
N PHE A 59 -7.02 -9.34 -11.95
CA PHE A 59 -5.98 -8.49 -11.34
C PHE A 59 -5.99 -7.07 -11.91
N LYS A 60 -6.04 -6.93 -13.25
CA LYS A 60 -6.16 -5.62 -13.91
C LYS A 60 -7.42 -4.88 -13.51
N THR A 61 -8.54 -5.60 -13.38
CA THR A 61 -9.82 -5.04 -12.94
C THR A 61 -9.71 -4.50 -11.51
N VAL A 62 -9.02 -5.22 -10.60
CA VAL A 62 -8.75 -4.71 -9.26
C VAL A 62 -7.88 -3.47 -9.31
N MET A 63 -6.75 -3.53 -10.02
CA MET A 63 -5.78 -2.43 -10.07
C MET A 63 -6.29 -1.16 -10.77
N SER A 64 -7.29 -1.27 -11.64
CA SER A 64 -7.97 -0.12 -12.26
C SER A 64 -9.15 0.41 -11.44
N GLY A 65 -9.39 -0.14 -10.24
CA GLY A 65 -10.46 0.30 -9.32
C GLY A 65 -10.12 1.59 -8.57
N GLY A 66 -11.15 2.34 -8.19
CA GLY A 66 -11.04 3.56 -7.40
C GLY A 66 -10.04 4.57 -7.97
N LEU A 67 -9.13 5.04 -7.12
CA LEU A 67 -8.06 5.98 -7.46
C LEU A 67 -6.90 5.33 -8.25
N SER A 68 -7.01 4.05 -8.63
CA SER A 68 -5.91 3.27 -9.22
C SER A 68 -4.64 3.26 -8.35
N ILE A 69 -4.82 3.45 -7.05
CA ILE A 69 -3.79 3.38 -6.01
C ILE A 69 -4.21 2.26 -5.06
N GLY A 70 -3.25 1.44 -4.66
CA GLY A 70 -3.52 0.25 -3.89
C GLY A 70 -2.40 -0.13 -2.94
N THR A 71 -2.59 -1.23 -2.21
CA THR A 71 -1.56 -1.83 -1.37
C THR A 71 -1.74 -3.34 -1.31
N MET A 72 -0.79 -4.02 -0.68
CA MET A 72 -0.81 -5.46 -0.49
C MET A 72 -0.84 -5.83 0.99
N GLY A 73 -1.74 -6.73 1.34
CA GLY A 73 -1.78 -7.42 2.62
C GLY A 73 -1.21 -8.82 2.51
N PHE A 74 -0.57 -9.30 3.57
CA PHE A 74 -0.08 -10.68 3.61
C PHE A 74 -0.15 -11.26 5.01
N TYR A 75 -0.49 -12.54 5.07
CA TYR A 75 -0.47 -13.32 6.28
C TYR A 75 -0.10 -14.77 6.00
N LYS A 76 0.81 -15.33 6.81
CA LYS A 76 1.20 -16.72 6.76
C LYS A 76 0.71 -17.43 8.02
N ALA A 77 -0.19 -18.39 7.84
CA ALA A 77 -0.72 -19.20 8.92
C ALA A 77 0.35 -20.13 9.48
N ASP A 78 0.30 -20.34 10.79
CA ASP A 78 0.96 -21.48 11.44
C ASP A 78 0.08 -22.74 11.32
N LYS A 79 0.52 -23.85 11.94
CA LYS A 79 -0.22 -25.14 11.89
C LYS A 79 -1.59 -25.11 12.58
N ASN A 80 -1.82 -24.15 13.47
CA ASN A 80 -3.02 -24.06 14.30
C ASN A 80 -3.97 -22.95 13.84
N THR A 81 -3.56 -22.14 12.87
CA THR A 81 -4.32 -21.00 12.39
C THR A 81 -5.26 -21.42 11.27
N SER A 82 -6.55 -21.16 11.45
CA SER A 82 -7.56 -21.42 10.42
C SER A 82 -7.40 -20.49 9.22
N VAL A 83 -7.85 -20.92 8.04
CA VAL A 83 -7.85 -20.09 6.82
C VAL A 83 -8.63 -18.80 7.02
N LYS A 84 -9.75 -18.85 7.76
CA LYS A 84 -10.51 -17.66 8.16
C LYS A 84 -9.63 -16.64 8.89
N SER A 85 -8.89 -17.10 9.91
CA SER A 85 -8.00 -16.22 10.68
C SER A 85 -6.86 -15.68 9.82
N ALA A 86 -6.39 -16.45 8.83
CA ALA A 86 -5.38 -16.01 7.88
C ALA A 86 -5.90 -14.92 6.93
N ILE A 87 -7.13 -15.06 6.43
CA ILE A 87 -7.80 -14.02 5.63
C ILE A 87 -7.94 -12.74 6.46
N GLN A 88 -8.48 -12.83 7.67
CA GLN A 88 -8.58 -11.64 8.54
C GLN A 88 -7.22 -11.05 8.90
N GLY A 89 -6.20 -11.91 9.05
CA GLY A 89 -4.83 -11.51 9.36
C GLY A 89 -4.17 -10.66 8.27
N CYS A 90 -4.47 -10.91 6.99
CA CYS A 90 -3.88 -10.13 5.89
C CYS A 90 -4.52 -8.74 5.75
N LEU A 91 -5.72 -8.55 6.29
CA LEU A 91 -6.47 -7.28 6.28
C LEU A 91 -6.12 -6.36 7.44
N LYS A 92 -5.57 -6.92 8.52
CA LYS A 92 -5.16 -6.14 9.69
C LYS A 92 -4.05 -5.17 9.31
N PRO A 93 -3.92 -4.04 10.02
CA PRO A 93 -2.81 -3.10 9.81
C PRO A 93 -1.45 -3.82 9.73
N SER A 94 -1.15 -4.74 10.65
CA SER A 94 0.10 -5.50 10.68
C SER A 94 0.41 -6.32 9.41
N GLY A 95 -0.61 -6.63 8.59
CA GLY A 95 -0.47 -7.37 7.35
C GLY A 95 -0.22 -6.49 6.12
N LEU A 96 -0.61 -5.21 6.17
CA LEU A 96 -0.58 -4.28 5.04
C LEU A 96 0.78 -3.61 4.84
N LEU A 97 1.11 -3.24 3.59
CA LEU A 97 2.28 -2.40 3.26
C LEU A 97 1.98 -0.89 3.38
N PHE A 98 0.72 -0.52 3.46
CA PHE A 98 0.24 0.87 3.59
C PHE A 98 -0.89 0.92 4.63
N PRO A 99 -0.99 1.97 5.45
CA PRO A 99 -1.98 2.06 6.54
C PRO A 99 -3.39 2.42 6.03
N ALA A 100 -3.98 1.56 5.21
CA ALA A 100 -5.37 1.73 4.74
C ALA A 100 -6.38 1.10 5.72
N ASN A 101 -7.52 1.76 5.91
CA ASN A 101 -8.70 1.12 6.50
C ASN A 101 -9.46 0.36 5.41
N VAL A 102 -9.08 -0.89 5.16
CA VAL A 102 -9.63 -1.71 4.05
C VAL A 102 -11.16 -1.88 4.06
N HIS A 103 -11.84 -1.71 5.21
CA HIS A 103 -13.31 -1.80 5.27
C HIS A 103 -14.02 -0.51 4.84
N GLU A 104 -13.34 0.63 4.88
CA GLU A 104 -13.94 1.93 4.56
C GLU A 104 -13.34 2.56 3.30
N GLU A 105 -12.06 2.27 3.03
CA GLU A 105 -11.28 2.94 1.99
C GLU A 105 -11.10 2.07 0.75
N ALA A 106 -11.37 0.76 0.78
CA ALA A 106 -11.12 -0.12 -0.35
C ALA A 106 -12.24 -0.07 -1.40
N ALA A 107 -11.85 0.13 -2.66
CA ALA A 107 -12.74 0.10 -3.81
C ALA A 107 -12.93 -1.33 -4.35
N ARG A 108 -11.81 -2.03 -4.56
CA ARG A 108 -11.77 -3.41 -5.07
C ARG A 108 -10.69 -4.20 -4.36
N ALA A 109 -10.88 -5.51 -4.32
CA ALA A 109 -9.93 -6.44 -3.72
C ALA A 109 -9.74 -7.72 -4.54
N MET A 110 -8.55 -8.29 -4.46
CA MET A 110 -8.26 -9.67 -4.85
C MET A 110 -7.64 -10.38 -3.64
N ILE A 111 -8.24 -11.49 -3.24
CA ILE A 111 -7.78 -12.33 -2.13
C ILE A 111 -7.26 -13.64 -2.70
N ILE A 112 -5.96 -13.88 -2.58
CA ILE A 112 -5.33 -15.11 -3.04
C ILE A 112 -4.95 -15.96 -1.83
N ILE A 113 -5.41 -17.20 -1.81
CA ILE A 113 -5.19 -18.15 -0.73
C ILE A 113 -4.42 -19.34 -1.29
N GLN A 114 -3.28 -19.65 -0.68
CA GLN A 114 -2.43 -20.76 -1.08
C GLN A 114 -2.13 -21.70 0.08
N GLY A 115 -2.27 -23.00 -0.12
CA GLY A 115 -1.95 -24.00 0.91
C GLY A 115 -2.23 -25.43 0.47
N SER A 116 -1.91 -26.40 1.33
CA SER A 116 -2.25 -27.79 1.06
C SER A 116 -3.77 -27.99 1.06
N LYS A 117 -4.26 -28.94 0.25
CA LYS A 117 -5.68 -29.18 0.02
C LYS A 117 -6.48 -29.41 1.32
N GLU A 118 -5.87 -30.09 2.29
CA GLU A 118 -6.45 -30.38 3.62
C GLU A 118 -6.79 -29.13 4.43
N TYR A 119 -6.15 -27.99 4.16
CA TYR A 119 -6.43 -26.73 4.84
C TYR A 119 -7.43 -25.85 4.07
N LEU A 120 -7.64 -26.11 2.79
CA LEU A 120 -8.39 -25.23 1.88
C LEU A 120 -9.86 -25.63 1.77
N ASN A 121 -10.64 -25.35 2.82
CA ASN A 121 -12.10 -25.47 2.74
C ASN A 121 -12.70 -24.33 1.90
N VAL A 122 -13.14 -24.64 0.68
CA VAL A 122 -13.70 -23.67 -0.27
C VAL A 122 -14.96 -23.00 0.26
N GLU A 123 -15.79 -23.69 1.04
CA GLU A 123 -17.02 -23.13 1.60
C GLU A 123 -16.71 -22.04 2.64
N ASP A 124 -15.78 -22.32 3.55
CA ASP A 124 -15.34 -21.37 4.57
C ASP A 124 -14.66 -20.14 3.95
N ILE A 125 -13.82 -20.37 2.93
CA ILE A 125 -13.18 -19.31 2.16
C ILE A 125 -14.24 -18.42 1.51
N THR A 126 -15.24 -19.03 0.86
CA THR A 126 -16.29 -18.28 0.16
C THR A 126 -17.10 -17.43 1.14
N LYS A 127 -17.54 -18.00 2.26
CA LYS A 127 -18.28 -17.27 3.29
C LYS A 127 -17.49 -16.10 3.88
N GLU A 128 -16.17 -16.25 4.04
CA GLU A 128 -15.36 -15.16 4.59
C GLU A 128 -15.09 -14.08 3.55
N VAL A 129 -14.86 -14.44 2.29
CA VAL A 129 -14.70 -13.47 1.18
C VAL A 129 -16.00 -12.70 0.93
N GLU A 130 -17.16 -13.35 0.98
CA GLU A 130 -18.47 -12.70 0.80
C GLU A 130 -18.76 -11.64 1.86
N LYS A 131 -18.28 -11.83 3.09
CA LYS A 131 -18.37 -10.77 4.12
C LYS A 131 -17.55 -9.54 3.74
N LEU A 132 -16.37 -9.74 3.14
CA LEU A 132 -15.56 -8.63 2.67
C LEU A 132 -16.27 -7.88 1.55
N SER A 133 -16.99 -8.59 0.67
CA SER A 133 -17.78 -7.96 -0.39
C SER A 133 -18.94 -7.10 0.11
N ALA A 134 -19.32 -7.20 1.39
CA ALA A 134 -20.33 -6.32 1.99
C ALA A 134 -19.78 -4.90 2.22
N ASP A 135 -18.48 -4.80 2.52
CA ASP A 135 -17.79 -3.55 2.80
C ASP A 135 -17.02 -3.05 1.57
N ILE A 136 -16.44 -3.98 0.79
CA ILE A 136 -15.59 -3.73 -0.37
C ILE A 136 -16.40 -3.98 -1.64
N GLY A 137 -16.48 -2.99 -2.53
CA GLY A 137 -17.37 -3.03 -3.70
C GLY A 137 -17.26 -4.29 -4.55
N GLN A 138 -16.06 -4.68 -4.98
CA GLN A 138 -15.84 -5.93 -5.73
C GLN A 138 -14.65 -6.71 -5.19
N VAL A 139 -14.87 -7.98 -4.83
CA VAL A 139 -13.83 -8.87 -4.30
C VAL A 139 -13.69 -10.12 -5.17
N PHE A 140 -12.47 -10.34 -5.66
CA PHE A 140 -12.07 -11.53 -6.40
C PHE A 140 -11.35 -12.51 -5.47
N LYS A 141 -11.48 -13.82 -5.72
CA LYS A 141 -10.79 -14.86 -4.91
C LYS A 141 -10.04 -15.87 -5.76
N GLY A 142 -8.75 -16.02 -5.50
CA GLY A 142 -7.89 -17.06 -6.08
C GLY A 142 -7.58 -18.14 -5.05
N ILE A 143 -7.68 -19.41 -5.43
CA ILE A 143 -7.30 -20.55 -4.57
C ILE A 143 -6.22 -21.36 -5.29
N VAL A 144 -5.02 -21.43 -4.69
CA VAL A 144 -3.85 -22.13 -5.23
C VAL A 144 -3.51 -23.31 -4.33
N ILE A 145 -3.58 -24.53 -4.87
CA ILE A 145 -3.14 -25.72 -4.12
C ILE A 145 -1.63 -25.84 -4.20
N LYS A 146 -0.94 -25.71 -3.07
CA LYS A 146 0.50 -25.97 -2.97
C LYS A 146 0.85 -26.45 -1.57
N ARG A 147 1.73 -27.46 -1.48
CA ARG A 147 2.14 -28.03 -0.19
C ARG A 147 2.64 -26.95 0.77
N GLY A 148 2.06 -26.87 1.95
CA GLY A 148 2.45 -25.93 3.01
C GLY A 148 1.27 -25.49 3.86
N THR A 149 1.58 -24.78 4.95
CA THR A 149 0.54 -24.10 5.73
C THR A 149 -0.10 -22.98 4.90
N PRO A 150 -1.36 -22.63 5.17
CA PRO A 150 -2.03 -21.56 4.42
C PRO A 150 -1.28 -20.24 4.47
N LYS A 151 -1.13 -19.59 3.32
CA LYS A 151 -0.73 -18.19 3.22
C LYS A 151 -1.78 -17.44 2.40
N VAL A 152 -2.05 -16.21 2.79
CA VAL A 152 -3.04 -15.34 2.15
C VAL A 152 -2.33 -14.06 1.71
N LEU A 153 -2.48 -13.73 0.45
CA LEU A 153 -2.13 -12.44 -0.13
C LEU A 153 -3.43 -11.71 -0.43
N SER A 154 -3.45 -10.42 -0.15
CA SER A 154 -4.54 -9.55 -0.56
C SER A 154 -3.99 -8.36 -1.32
N VAL A 155 -4.68 -7.98 -2.39
CA VAL A 155 -4.39 -6.78 -3.18
C VAL A 155 -5.64 -5.92 -3.14
N PHE A 156 -5.49 -4.65 -2.74
CA PHE A 156 -6.59 -3.70 -2.70
C PHE A 156 -6.29 -2.50 -3.58
N THR A 157 -7.32 -1.94 -4.20
CA THR A 157 -7.31 -0.53 -4.62
C THR A 157 -8.20 0.30 -3.71
N LEU A 158 -7.89 1.58 -3.59
CA LEU A 158 -8.49 2.50 -2.65
C LEU A 158 -9.39 3.51 -3.36
N GLU A 159 -10.55 3.79 -2.77
CA GLU A 159 -11.49 4.83 -3.19
C GLU A 159 -11.09 6.19 -2.57
N SER A 160 -10.46 6.17 -1.40
CA SER A 160 -9.94 7.35 -0.71
C SER A 160 -8.59 7.03 -0.04
N VAL A 161 -7.71 8.03 0.09
CA VAL A 161 -6.38 7.86 0.72
C VAL A 161 -6.06 9.05 1.64
N PRO A 162 -6.69 9.14 2.83
CA PRO A 162 -6.51 10.29 3.73
C PRO A 162 -5.06 10.52 4.15
N GLU A 163 -4.28 9.45 4.34
CA GLU A 163 -2.87 9.58 4.71
C GLU A 163 -2.02 10.21 3.59
N LEU A 164 -2.39 10.00 2.32
CA LEU A 164 -1.73 10.63 1.19
C LEU A 164 -2.09 12.12 1.10
N GLU A 165 -3.36 12.47 1.32
CA GLU A 165 -3.80 13.87 1.38
C GLU A 165 -3.04 14.64 2.46
N LYS A 166 -2.86 14.02 3.62
CA LYS A 166 -2.04 14.56 4.71
C LYS A 166 -0.58 14.72 4.29
N LEU A 167 0.02 13.75 3.61
CA LEU A 167 1.38 13.87 3.09
C LEU A 167 1.51 15.06 2.12
N TYR A 168 0.56 15.23 1.20
CA TYR A 168 0.53 16.38 0.29
C TYR A 168 0.40 17.71 1.04
N SER A 169 -0.44 17.76 2.08
CA SER A 169 -0.62 18.98 2.89
C SER A 169 0.68 19.40 3.60
N ILE A 170 1.44 18.42 4.13
CA ILE A 170 2.73 18.66 4.78
C ILE A 170 3.75 19.15 3.76
N ALA A 171 3.79 18.55 2.57
CA ALA A 171 4.70 18.96 1.50
C ALA A 171 4.41 20.40 1.03
N ALA A 172 3.13 20.74 0.83
CA ALA A 172 2.72 22.09 0.45
C ALA A 172 3.14 23.13 1.50
N ALA A 173 2.93 22.83 2.79
CA ALA A 173 3.35 23.69 3.88
C ALA A 173 4.87 23.87 3.94
N ALA A 174 5.64 22.80 3.71
CA ALA A 174 7.11 22.87 3.69
C ALA A 174 7.64 23.76 2.55
N ILE A 175 7.06 23.63 1.35
CA ILE A 175 7.40 24.47 0.19
C ILE A 175 7.11 25.94 0.49
N GLN A 176 5.93 26.21 1.05
CA GLN A 176 5.52 27.57 1.39
C GLN A 176 6.44 28.19 2.45
N SER A 177 6.81 27.42 3.48
CA SER A 177 7.74 27.86 4.52
C SER A 177 9.12 28.25 3.95
N GLU A 178 9.64 27.48 3.01
CA GLU A 178 10.93 27.77 2.37
C GLU A 178 10.85 29.02 1.47
N LYS A 179 9.73 29.20 0.76
CA LYS A 179 9.47 30.42 -0.03
C LYS A 179 9.46 31.66 0.86
N GLU A 180 8.75 31.63 1.98
CA GLU A 180 8.70 32.75 2.94
C GLU A 180 10.05 33.03 3.58
N LYS A 181 10.85 31.99 3.86
CA LYS A 181 12.22 32.14 4.36
C LYS A 181 13.10 32.88 3.34
N ARG A 182 13.01 32.53 2.06
CA ARG A 182 13.71 33.21 0.96
C ARG A 182 13.27 34.66 0.82
N GLU A 183 11.97 34.94 0.88
CA GLU A 183 11.43 36.30 0.79
C GLU A 183 11.88 37.17 1.98
N ARG A 184 11.86 36.63 3.20
CA ARG A 184 12.38 37.31 4.40
C ARG A 184 13.87 37.61 4.29
N ALA A 185 14.67 36.67 3.77
CA ALA A 185 16.09 36.89 3.55
C ALA A 185 16.35 38.00 2.51
N LYS A 186 15.60 38.00 1.39
CA LYS A 186 15.68 39.04 0.36
C LYS A 186 15.28 40.41 0.90
N LYS A 187 14.22 40.48 1.71
CA LYS A 187 13.78 41.73 2.35
C LYS A 187 14.86 42.29 3.27
N LYS A 188 15.44 41.46 4.14
CA LYS A 188 16.55 41.88 5.03
C LYS A 188 17.77 42.38 4.25
N LEU A 189 18.11 41.74 3.13
CA LEU A 189 19.20 42.20 2.27
C LEU A 189 18.88 43.55 1.63
N ASN A 190 17.68 43.71 1.07
CA ASN A 190 17.25 44.98 0.47
C ASN A 190 17.22 46.12 1.51
N ASP A 191 16.73 45.85 2.71
CA ASP A 191 16.72 46.81 3.82
C ASP A 191 18.16 47.21 4.20
N ALA A 192 19.09 46.25 4.22
CA ALA A 192 20.51 46.51 4.49
C ALA A 192 21.19 47.33 3.38
N PHE A 193 20.94 47.02 2.11
CA PHE A 193 21.43 47.82 0.97
C PHE A 193 20.88 49.24 1.00
N SER A 194 19.59 49.41 1.30
CA SER A 194 18.96 50.73 1.39
C SER A 194 19.55 51.58 2.51
N LEU A 195 19.96 50.94 3.62
CA LEU A 195 20.67 51.62 4.71
C LEU A 195 22.09 52.06 4.30
N ILE A 196 22.80 51.23 3.54
CA ILE A 196 24.16 51.54 3.05
C ILE A 196 24.12 52.67 2.01
N GLU A 197 23.21 52.61 1.02
CA GLU A 197 23.03 53.66 0.01
C GLU A 197 22.61 55.00 0.65
N GLY A 198 21.89 54.98 1.77
CA GLY A 198 21.55 56.18 2.53
C GLY A 198 22.73 56.77 3.34
N LEU A 199 23.80 56.00 3.56
CA LEU A 199 25.00 56.41 4.28
C LEU A 199 26.16 56.84 3.34
N GLU A 200 26.13 56.42 2.07
CA GLU A 200 27.09 56.85 1.03
C GLU A 200 27.10 58.37 0.70
N PRO A 201 26.02 59.16 0.79
CA PRO A 201 26.08 60.59 0.45
C PRO A 201 26.79 61.47 1.50
N ALA A 202 27.35 60.90 2.57
CA ALA A 202 28.01 61.61 3.66
C ALA A 202 29.55 61.47 3.66
N TYR A 203 30.15 60.88 2.62
CA TYR A 203 31.61 60.85 2.38
C TYR A 203 32.00 61.62 1.13
#